data_AF-A0A3B0TWV2-F1
#
_entry.id   AF-A0A3B0TWV2-F1
#
_cell.length_a   1.000
_cell.length_b   1.000
_cell.length_c   1.000
_cell.angle_alpha   90.00
_cell.angle_beta   90.00
_cell.angle_gamma   90.00
#
_symmetry.space_group_name_H-M   'P 1'
#
loop_
_entity.id
_entity.type
_entity.pdbx_description
1 polymer ?
#
loop_
_entity_poly.entity_id
_entity_poly.type
_entity_poly.pdbx_seq_one_letter_code
_entity_poly.pdbx_strand_id
1 'polypeptide(L)'
;YAMDIFVFTSHSETQGVVLTEAMACGIPVVAIDAQGVRDIVKDKVNGRLIHCETKMIQKDNKLLTQKKSFGDVSEFVSALMWCKNQSKSNFKNLKRHAQETSQDYSAKICTESLLNVYNRALSQKVSIRDIKNSSWQQTMKRIRMEWNMAKNFVDASQAAMSETALNAKNIKKSRIRKWVVRIKRWLNKHEWSAHILKLSVSQGDESQRGLVLIQVDGFSRFQFQEAINNNRMPFLKGLLNEQRYANYSFYTGLPSSTPSVQGELFYGVKQSVPAFSYFDQKVQKTLTMYDGDSAIEIQDRLESKGNQFLLEGGSSYSNVFSGGAKESHFCASSLGWSRMWRTVSLGRIIVIICTHFLSLVRISFLILLEILLGAIDFVRGLIEGENFLKEIKFVPTRAIICILLRDLISLGVKIDIARGLPIIHL
;
A
#
# COMPACT_ATOMS: atom_id res chain seq x y z
N TYR A 1 3.03 -21.45 32.42
CA TYR A 1 2.29 -21.79 31.19
C TYR A 1 2.25 -23.31 31.04
N ALA A 2 1.14 -23.87 30.54
CA ALA A 2 0.97 -25.32 30.38
C ALA A 2 1.73 -25.93 29.18
N MET A 3 2.30 -25.07 28.32
CA MET A 3 3.04 -25.46 27.11
C MET A 3 4.49 -24.96 27.19
N ASP A 4 5.44 -25.79 26.74
CA ASP A 4 6.87 -25.42 26.66
C ASP A 4 7.31 -24.95 25.27
N ILE A 5 6.62 -25.40 24.23
CA ILE A 5 6.86 -25.08 22.82
C ILE A 5 5.50 -24.94 22.16
N PHE A 6 5.35 -23.95 21.27
CA PHE A 6 4.17 -23.78 20.44
C PHE A 6 4.47 -24.25 19.01
N VAL A 7 3.66 -25.18 18.49
CA VAL A 7 3.83 -25.70 17.13
C VAL A 7 2.80 -25.07 16.21
N PHE A 8 3.24 -24.52 15.09
CA PHE A 8 2.41 -23.83 14.13
C PHE A 8 2.58 -24.40 12.72
N THR A 9 1.49 -24.93 12.17
CA THR A 9 1.50 -25.76 10.95
C THR A 9 0.91 -25.07 9.72
N SER A 10 0.60 -23.77 9.80
CA SER A 10 -0.01 -23.05 8.68
C SER A 10 0.99 -22.80 7.55
N HIS A 11 0.57 -23.06 6.31
CA HIS A 11 1.36 -22.83 5.09
C HIS A 11 1.12 -21.44 4.49
N SER A 12 0.01 -20.80 4.84
CA SER A 12 -0.48 -19.57 4.21
C SER A 12 -0.69 -18.43 5.22
N GLU A 13 -0.03 -18.51 6.38
CA GLU A 13 -0.08 -17.45 7.39
C GLU A 13 0.56 -16.16 6.85
N THR A 14 -0.19 -15.07 6.93
CA THR A 14 0.20 -13.77 6.36
C THR A 14 0.87 -12.85 7.39
N GLN A 15 0.55 -12.97 8.68
CA GLN A 15 1.18 -12.16 9.72
C GLN A 15 1.72 -12.96 10.91
N GLY A 16 1.01 -13.99 11.38
CA GLY A 16 1.48 -14.83 12.49
C GLY A 16 1.27 -14.23 13.89
N VAL A 17 0.17 -13.49 14.12
CA VAL A 17 -0.15 -12.90 15.44
C VAL A 17 -0.06 -13.91 16.58
N VAL A 18 -0.62 -15.11 16.40
CA VAL A 18 -0.60 -16.19 17.40
C VAL A 18 0.84 -16.59 17.79
N LEU A 19 1.82 -16.43 16.88
CA LEU A 19 3.24 -16.65 17.19
C LEU A 19 3.74 -15.60 18.18
N THR A 20 3.38 -14.32 17.98
CA THR A 20 3.75 -13.24 18.91
C THR A 20 3.09 -13.41 20.28
N GLU A 21 1.87 -13.93 20.34
CA GLU A 21 1.17 -14.26 21.60
C GLU A 21 1.88 -15.38 22.38
N ALA A 22 2.24 -16.47 21.68
CA ALA A 22 3.03 -17.56 22.28
C ALA A 22 4.39 -17.03 22.78
N MET A 23 5.06 -16.23 21.96
CA MET A 23 6.35 -15.62 22.30
C MET A 23 6.26 -14.64 23.48
N ALA A 24 5.17 -13.90 23.62
CA ALA A 24 4.91 -13.03 24.78
C ALA A 24 4.80 -13.85 26.08
N CYS A 25 4.29 -15.08 25.99
CA CYS A 25 4.30 -16.04 27.10
C CYS A 25 5.70 -16.66 27.35
N GLY A 26 6.72 -16.30 26.57
CA GLY A 26 8.05 -16.90 26.60
C GLY A 26 8.08 -18.34 26.10
N ILE A 27 7.16 -18.68 25.21
CA ILE A 27 7.08 -20.00 24.58
C ILE A 27 7.77 -19.90 23.21
N PRO A 28 8.89 -20.61 22.98
CA PRO A 28 9.53 -20.68 21.68
C PRO A 28 8.61 -21.38 20.67
N VAL A 29 8.75 -20.99 19.40
CA VAL A 29 7.85 -21.45 18.33
C VAL A 29 8.56 -22.41 17.38
N VAL A 30 7.92 -23.53 17.05
CA VAL A 30 8.29 -24.40 15.92
C VAL A 30 7.28 -24.16 14.82
N ALA A 31 7.71 -23.65 13.67
CA ALA A 31 6.78 -23.28 12.61
C ALA A 31 7.32 -23.62 11.23
N ILE A 32 6.38 -23.84 10.32
CA ILE A 32 6.67 -23.94 8.88
C ILE A 32 7.20 -22.61 8.39
N ASP A 33 8.23 -22.67 7.53
CA ASP A 33 8.84 -21.52 6.89
C ASP A 33 7.91 -20.88 5.83
N ALA A 34 6.86 -20.22 6.31
CA ALA A 34 5.85 -19.50 5.55
C ALA A 34 6.04 -17.97 5.66
N GLN A 35 5.36 -17.21 4.81
CA GLN A 35 5.60 -15.78 4.63
C GLN A 35 5.46 -14.96 5.92
N GLY A 36 4.31 -15.03 6.63
CA GLY A 36 4.12 -14.31 7.89
C GLY A 36 4.95 -14.88 9.05
N VAL A 37 5.30 -16.16 8.99
CA VAL A 37 6.13 -16.81 10.01
C VAL A 37 7.57 -16.26 9.99
N ARG A 38 8.14 -16.03 8.80
CA ARG A 38 9.50 -15.50 8.61
C ARG A 38 9.71 -14.10 9.20
N ASP A 39 8.64 -13.30 9.29
CA ASP A 39 8.71 -11.98 9.91
C ASP A 39 8.99 -12.09 11.43
N ILE A 40 8.51 -13.15 12.09
CA ILE A 40 8.52 -13.29 13.55
C ILE A 40 9.55 -14.31 14.04
N VAL A 41 9.59 -15.49 13.43
CA VAL A 41 10.44 -16.59 13.89
C VAL A 41 11.83 -16.48 13.27
N LYS A 42 12.82 -16.27 14.14
CA LYS A 42 14.25 -16.29 13.80
C LYS A 42 14.80 -17.67 14.13
N ASP A 43 15.12 -18.43 13.08
CA ASP A 43 15.54 -19.82 13.20
C ASP A 43 16.71 -19.99 14.21
N LYS A 44 16.54 -20.94 15.13
CA LYS A 44 17.45 -21.26 16.26
C LYS A 44 17.68 -20.13 17.27
N VAL A 45 17.00 -18.99 17.16
CA VAL A 45 17.15 -17.84 18.08
C VAL A 45 15.97 -17.78 19.05
N ASN A 46 14.76 -17.68 18.53
CA ASN A 46 13.51 -17.59 19.30
C ASN A 46 12.56 -18.78 19.02
N GLY A 47 13.03 -19.73 18.21
CA GLY A 47 12.23 -20.84 17.70
C GLY A 47 13.00 -21.68 16.68
N ARG A 48 12.28 -22.52 15.94
CA ARG A 48 12.83 -23.35 14.87
C ARG A 48 11.93 -23.23 13.64
N LEU A 49 12.54 -22.97 12.48
CA LEU A 49 11.85 -22.98 11.19
C LEU A 49 12.02 -24.34 10.51
N ILE A 50 10.93 -24.82 9.92
CA ILE A 50 10.90 -26.00 9.05
C ILE A 50 10.89 -25.50 7.61
N HIS A 51 12.05 -25.56 6.96
CA HIS A 51 12.22 -25.10 5.60
C HIS A 51 11.68 -26.10 4.58
N CYS A 52 10.97 -25.60 3.58
CA CYS A 52 10.63 -26.39 2.40
C CYS A 52 11.81 -26.45 1.44
N GLU A 53 12.57 -27.53 1.50
CA GLU A 53 13.52 -27.84 0.44
C GLU A 53 12.80 -28.46 -0.76
N THR A 54 12.97 -27.86 -1.94
CA THR A 54 12.68 -28.53 -3.20
C THR A 54 13.81 -29.51 -3.46
N LYS A 55 13.57 -30.81 -3.35
CA LYS A 55 14.55 -31.80 -3.80
C LYS A 55 14.50 -31.89 -5.32
N MET A 56 15.64 -31.62 -5.96
CA MET A 56 15.86 -32.00 -7.35
C MET A 56 16.05 -33.51 -7.39
N ILE A 57 15.13 -34.23 -8.02
CA ILE A 57 15.28 -35.66 -8.24
C ILE A 57 15.61 -35.86 -9.72
N GLN A 58 16.75 -36.47 -9.97
CA GLN A 58 17.12 -36.90 -11.31
C GLN A 58 16.49 -38.28 -11.55
N LYS A 59 15.46 -38.31 -12.39
CA LYS A 59 14.83 -39.55 -12.84
C LYS A 59 14.86 -39.58 -14.36
N ASP A 60 15.38 -40.65 -14.94
CA ASP A 60 15.46 -40.86 -16.40
C ASP A 60 16.09 -39.69 -17.18
N ASN A 61 17.24 -39.17 -16.71
CA ASN A 61 17.95 -38.01 -17.29
C ASN A 61 17.13 -36.71 -17.43
N LYS A 62 15.98 -36.60 -16.77
CA LYS A 62 15.23 -35.34 -16.58
C LYS A 62 15.39 -34.84 -15.15
N LEU A 63 15.74 -33.56 -15.02
CA LEU A 63 15.60 -32.85 -13.75
C LEU A 63 14.09 -32.64 -13.51
N LEU A 64 13.54 -33.35 -12.53
CA LEU A 64 12.17 -33.12 -12.08
C LEU A 64 12.23 -32.42 -10.72
N THR A 65 11.59 -31.25 -10.66
CA THR A 65 11.32 -30.54 -9.40
C THR A 65 10.15 -31.24 -8.72
N GLN A 66 10.43 -32.19 -7.82
CA GLN A 66 9.39 -32.67 -6.93
C GLN A 66 9.24 -31.66 -5.80
N LYS A 67 8.15 -30.88 -5.84
CA LYS A 67 7.76 -29.97 -4.77
C LYS A 67 7.53 -30.85 -3.53
N LYS A 68 8.48 -30.87 -2.59
CA LYS A 68 8.34 -31.62 -1.34
C LYS A 68 7.09 -31.09 -0.63
N SER A 69 6.17 -31.97 -0.27
CA SER A 69 5.02 -31.59 0.55
C SER A 69 5.55 -30.94 1.82
N PHE A 70 5.04 -29.75 2.14
CA PHE A 70 5.39 -29.07 3.38
C PHE A 70 5.09 -29.97 4.58
N GLY A 71 5.98 -29.97 5.58
CA GLY A 71 5.61 -30.39 6.92
C GLY A 71 5.34 -31.89 7.06
N ASP A 72 6.23 -32.72 6.53
CA ASP A 72 6.22 -34.13 6.92
C ASP A 72 6.36 -34.23 8.45
N VAL A 73 5.63 -35.15 9.07
CA VAL A 73 5.62 -35.35 10.54
C VAL A 73 7.05 -35.54 11.04
N SER A 74 7.91 -36.20 10.25
CA SER A 74 9.32 -36.41 10.55
C SER A 74 10.11 -35.11 10.77
N GLU A 75 9.79 -34.03 10.04
CA GLU A 75 10.45 -32.73 10.15
C GLU A 75 10.03 -32.00 11.41
N PHE A 76 8.74 -32.05 11.75
CA PHE A 76 8.22 -31.52 13.01
C PHE A 76 8.83 -32.26 14.21
N VAL A 77 8.89 -33.58 14.16
CA VAL A 77 9.54 -34.40 15.18
C VAL A 77 11.01 -34.00 15.32
N SER A 78 11.73 -33.82 14.20
CA SER A 78 13.13 -33.39 14.22
C SER A 78 13.31 -32.00 14.84
N ALA A 79 12.44 -31.05 14.52
CA ALA A 79 12.45 -29.70 15.09
C ALA A 79 12.14 -29.71 16.59
N LEU A 80 11.16 -30.50 17.03
CA LEU A 80 10.82 -30.67 18.45
C LEU A 80 11.94 -31.37 19.22
N MET A 81 12.56 -32.39 18.64
CA MET A 81 13.72 -33.06 19.22
C MET A 81 14.91 -32.10 19.35
N TRP A 82 15.13 -31.22 18.37
CA TRP A 82 16.14 -30.16 18.49
C TRP A 82 15.86 -29.23 19.68
N CYS A 83 14.61 -28.81 19.88
CA CYS A 83 14.23 -27.99 21.04
C CYS A 83 14.42 -28.74 22.36
N LYS A 84 13.99 -30.01 22.43
CA LYS A 84 14.11 -30.87 23.61
C LYS A 84 15.56 -31.14 23.99
N ASN A 85 16.45 -31.27 23.00
CA ASN A 85 17.87 -31.55 23.20
C ASN A 85 18.70 -30.30 23.53
N GLN A 86 18.09 -29.11 23.65
CA GLN A 86 18.81 -27.93 24.10
C GLN A 86 19.23 -28.05 25.57
N SER A 87 20.40 -27.51 25.89
CA SER A 87 20.80 -27.35 27.29
C SER A 87 19.82 -26.45 28.04
N LYS A 88 19.71 -26.59 29.37
CA LYS A 88 18.84 -25.74 30.19
C LYS A 88 19.13 -24.23 29.98
N SER A 89 20.40 -23.87 29.82
CA SER A 89 20.83 -22.49 29.55
C SER A 89 20.36 -22.02 28.16
N ASN A 90 20.57 -22.84 27.12
CA ASN A 90 20.15 -22.50 25.77
C ASN A 90 18.62 -22.38 25.67
N PHE A 91 17.88 -23.30 26.27
CA PHE A 91 16.42 -23.24 26.24
C PHE A 91 15.88 -22.00 26.97
N LYS A 92 16.51 -21.59 28.09
CA LYS A 92 16.21 -20.32 28.76
C LYS A 92 16.49 -19.11 27.86
N ASN A 93 17.58 -19.14 27.09
CA ASN A 93 17.88 -18.11 26.10
C ASN A 93 16.83 -18.08 24.96
N LEU A 94 16.38 -19.24 24.45
CA LEU A 94 15.28 -19.30 23.49
C LEU A 94 14.02 -18.62 24.04
N LYS A 95 13.62 -18.96 25.27
CA LYS A 95 12.44 -18.36 25.94
C LYS A 95 12.61 -16.83 26.07
N ARG A 96 13.79 -16.36 26.47
CA ARG A 96 14.09 -14.93 26.57
C ARG A 96 14.01 -14.23 25.21
N HIS A 97 14.64 -14.77 24.16
CA HIS A 97 14.59 -14.17 22.83
C HIS A 97 13.17 -14.19 22.23
N ALA A 98 12.36 -15.19 22.56
CA ALA A 98 10.94 -15.21 22.21
C ALA A 98 10.23 -13.99 22.84
N GLN A 99 10.38 -13.77 24.16
CA GLN A 99 9.79 -12.61 24.83
C GLN A 99 10.29 -11.29 24.23
N GLU A 100 11.60 -11.15 24.04
CA GLU A 100 12.20 -9.95 23.42
C GLU A 100 11.64 -9.70 22.02
N THR A 101 11.50 -10.74 21.19
CA THR A 101 10.92 -10.62 19.85
C THR A 101 9.47 -10.13 19.93
N SER A 102 8.66 -10.63 20.87
CA SER A 102 7.25 -10.21 20.99
C SER A 102 7.09 -8.73 21.35
N GLN A 103 8.07 -8.13 22.04
CA GLN A 103 8.03 -6.72 22.42
C GLN A 103 8.10 -5.80 21.19
N ASP A 104 8.87 -6.18 20.17
CA ASP A 104 8.97 -5.45 18.88
C ASP A 104 7.60 -5.31 18.18
N TYR A 105 6.66 -6.21 18.49
CA TYR A 105 5.31 -6.25 17.92
C TYR A 105 4.23 -5.72 18.87
N SER A 106 4.61 -5.19 20.04
CA SER A 106 3.64 -4.65 20.99
C SER A 106 2.96 -3.40 20.43
N ALA A 107 1.64 -3.30 20.64
CA ALA A 107 0.86 -2.15 20.20
C ALA A 107 1.48 -0.82 20.67
N LYS A 108 1.95 -0.77 21.94
CA LYS A 108 2.59 0.42 22.50
C LYS A 108 3.82 0.87 21.70
N ILE A 109 4.78 -0.03 21.46
CA ILE A 109 6.03 0.30 20.75
C ILE A 109 5.74 0.71 19.31
N CYS A 110 4.83 -0.01 18.62
CA CYS A 110 4.46 0.32 17.25
C CYS A 110 3.75 1.69 17.16
N THR A 111 2.81 1.99 18.06
CA THR A 111 2.11 3.28 18.09
C THR A 111 3.07 4.43 18.41
N GLU A 112 3.96 4.27 19.40
CA GLU A 112 5.01 5.26 19.71
C GLU A 112 5.94 5.47 18.51
N SER A 113 6.32 4.40 17.81
CA SER A 113 7.15 4.49 16.61
C SER A 113 6.45 5.26 15.48
N LEU A 114 5.17 4.98 15.24
CA LEU A 114 4.36 5.69 14.24
C LEU A 114 4.20 7.18 14.60
N LEU A 115 3.92 7.49 15.86
CA LEU A 115 3.81 8.87 16.35
C LEU A 115 5.14 9.62 16.18
N ASN A 116 6.26 8.97 16.46
CA ASN A 116 7.60 9.53 16.23
C ASN A 116 7.88 9.78 14.73
N VAL A 117 7.38 8.93 13.84
CA VAL A 117 7.47 9.16 12.38
C VAL A 117 6.64 10.38 11.99
N TYR A 118 5.39 10.45 12.46
CA TYR A 118 4.49 11.57 12.18
C TYR A 118 5.06 12.90 12.68
N ASN A 119 5.54 12.96 13.92
CA ASN A 119 6.16 14.17 14.49
C ASN A 119 7.44 14.59 13.74
N ARG A 120 8.22 13.62 13.22
CA ARG A 120 9.37 13.91 12.35
C ARG A 120 8.93 14.47 11.00
N ALA A 121 7.85 13.95 10.42
CA ALA A 121 7.28 14.47 9.18
C ALA A 121 6.74 15.90 9.36
N LEU A 122 6.19 16.25 10.52
CA LEU A 122 5.76 17.61 10.85
C LEU A 122 6.94 18.57 11.10
N SER A 123 7.96 18.13 11.83
CA SER A 123 9.10 18.99 12.19
C SER A 123 10.10 19.23 11.06
N GLN A 124 10.18 18.33 10.06
CA GLN A 124 11.04 18.53 8.90
C GLN A 124 10.62 19.75 8.09
N LYS A 125 11.26 20.92 8.26
CA LYS A 125 11.13 22.05 7.33
C LYS A 125 11.65 21.62 5.95
N VAL A 126 10.77 21.08 5.09
CA VAL A 126 11.11 20.85 3.68
C VAL A 126 11.36 22.22 3.06
N SER A 127 12.62 22.58 2.94
CA SER A 127 13.04 23.73 2.16
C SER A 127 12.56 23.48 0.73
N ILE A 128 11.77 24.40 0.18
CA ILE A 128 11.32 24.37 -1.23
C ILE A 128 12.53 24.25 -2.21
N ARG A 129 13.77 24.43 -1.73
CA ARG A 129 14.99 24.17 -2.51
C ARG A 129 15.27 22.67 -2.74
N ASP A 130 14.83 21.76 -1.87
CA ASP A 130 15.18 20.33 -2.01
C ASP A 130 14.33 19.62 -3.08
N ILE A 131 13.06 20.03 -3.24
CA ILE A 131 12.17 19.57 -4.33
C ILE A 131 12.70 20.00 -5.71
N LYS A 132 13.47 21.10 -5.78
CA LYS A 132 14.09 21.55 -7.03
C LYS A 132 15.20 20.62 -7.53
N ASN A 133 15.80 19.79 -6.67
CA ASN A 133 16.84 18.86 -7.09
C ASN A 133 16.30 17.46 -7.44
N SER A 134 14.98 17.26 -7.49
CA SER A 134 14.39 15.99 -7.93
C SER A 134 14.72 15.69 -9.40
N SER A 135 14.83 14.40 -9.73
CA SER A 135 15.19 13.87 -11.06
C SER A 135 14.40 14.51 -12.21
N TRP A 136 13.16 14.93 -11.97
CA TRP A 136 12.34 15.65 -12.93
C TRP A 136 12.95 16.99 -13.39
N GLN A 137 13.64 17.75 -12.52
CA GLN A 137 14.37 18.94 -12.96
C GLN A 137 15.63 18.60 -13.74
N GLN A 138 16.28 17.46 -13.52
CA GLN A 138 17.39 17.01 -14.36
C GLN A 138 16.89 16.57 -15.74
N THR A 139 15.80 15.81 -15.81
CA THR A 139 15.13 15.43 -17.06
C THR A 139 14.61 16.65 -17.82
N MET A 140 13.94 17.57 -17.13
CA MET A 140 13.50 18.83 -17.73
C MET A 140 14.67 19.74 -18.11
N LYS A 141 15.81 19.68 -17.41
CA LYS A 141 17.04 20.38 -17.83
C LYS A 141 17.60 19.77 -19.11
N ARG A 142 17.57 18.45 -19.30
CA ARG A 142 17.96 17.78 -20.56
C ARG A 142 17.03 18.17 -21.71
N ILE A 143 15.72 18.10 -21.50
CA ILE A 143 14.72 18.55 -22.48
C ILE A 143 14.88 20.05 -22.79
N ARG A 144 15.20 20.88 -21.78
CA ARG A 144 15.52 22.30 -22.01
C ARG A 144 16.84 22.51 -22.71
N MET A 145 17.85 21.66 -22.49
CA MET A 145 19.12 21.73 -23.20
C MET A 145 18.92 21.34 -24.66
N GLU A 146 18.12 20.32 -24.96
CA GLU A 146 17.73 19.97 -26.32
C GLU A 146 16.87 21.05 -26.97
N TRP A 147 15.90 21.62 -26.25
CA TRP A 147 15.12 22.75 -26.73
C TRP A 147 15.98 24.00 -26.93
N ASN A 148 16.97 24.25 -26.07
CA ASN A 148 17.91 25.34 -26.24
C ASN A 148 18.92 25.05 -27.35
N MET A 149 19.27 23.80 -27.64
CA MET A 149 20.08 23.44 -28.80
C MET A 149 19.29 23.62 -30.09
N ALA A 150 18.03 23.18 -30.13
CA ALA A 150 17.12 23.43 -31.25
C ALA A 150 16.82 24.92 -31.42
N LYS A 151 16.66 25.65 -30.32
CA LYS A 151 16.48 27.09 -30.33
C LYS A 151 17.76 27.81 -30.72
N ASN A 152 18.94 27.37 -30.28
CA ASN A 152 20.22 27.92 -30.74
C ASN A 152 20.49 27.57 -32.20
N PHE A 153 19.95 26.45 -32.72
CA PHE A 153 19.99 26.10 -34.14
C PHE A 153 19.07 27.03 -34.95
N VAL A 154 17.86 27.30 -34.45
CA VAL A 154 16.92 28.29 -35.01
C VAL A 154 17.46 29.72 -34.88
N ASP A 155 18.03 30.08 -33.74
CA ASP A 155 18.64 31.38 -33.44
C ASP A 155 19.99 31.53 -34.19
N ALA A 156 20.68 30.45 -34.56
CA ALA A 156 21.84 30.48 -35.47
C ALA A 156 21.40 30.61 -36.93
N SER A 157 20.27 30.01 -37.32
CA SER A 157 19.58 30.31 -38.59
C SER A 157 19.02 31.74 -38.63
N GLN A 158 18.68 32.31 -37.47
CA GLN A 158 18.15 33.66 -37.33
C GLN A 158 19.25 34.70 -37.10
N ALA A 159 20.42 34.33 -36.56
CA ALA A 159 21.60 35.18 -36.45
C ALA A 159 22.33 35.37 -37.80
N ALA A 160 21.94 34.61 -38.83
CA ALA A 160 22.22 34.94 -40.23
C ALA A 160 21.28 36.04 -40.78
N MET A 161 20.29 36.49 -40.00
CA MET A 161 19.36 37.56 -40.35
C MET A 161 19.11 38.50 -39.16
N SER A 162 19.83 39.62 -39.18
CA SER A 162 19.70 40.79 -38.30
C SER A 162 20.30 40.68 -36.89
N GLU A 163 21.46 41.34 -36.77
CA GLU A 163 22.02 41.82 -35.51
C GLU A 163 21.09 42.84 -34.84
N THR A 164 21.07 42.76 -33.51
CA THR A 164 20.96 43.83 -32.50
C THR A 164 19.83 43.63 -31.48
N ALA A 165 20.24 43.72 -30.21
CA ALA A 165 19.48 44.06 -29.01
C ALA A 165 19.65 43.04 -27.86
N LEU A 166 20.86 43.02 -27.29
CA LEU A 166 21.10 42.50 -25.95
C LEU A 166 21.07 43.70 -24.98
N ASN A 167 20.02 43.82 -24.16
CA ASN A 167 20.11 44.25 -22.74
C ASN A 167 18.74 44.52 -22.11
N ALA A 168 18.14 43.49 -21.49
CA ALA A 168 17.07 43.65 -20.49
C ALA A 168 16.88 42.35 -19.68
N LYS A 169 17.92 41.82 -19.02
CA LYS A 169 17.88 40.45 -18.44
C LYS A 169 17.75 40.32 -16.92
N ASN A 170 17.81 41.38 -16.10
CA ASN A 170 17.92 41.21 -14.64
C ASN A 170 16.75 41.65 -13.75
N ILE A 171 15.65 42.21 -14.28
CA ILE A 171 14.44 42.55 -13.46
C ILE A 171 13.27 41.55 -13.66
N LYS A 172 13.31 40.73 -14.72
CA LYS A 172 12.20 39.81 -15.09
C LYS A 172 12.17 38.47 -14.32
N LYS A 173 13.19 38.12 -13.53
CA LYS A 173 13.36 36.76 -12.97
C LYS A 173 12.41 36.40 -11.80
N SER A 174 11.93 37.36 -11.00
CA SER A 174 11.02 37.08 -9.87
C SER A 174 9.54 37.01 -10.29
N ARG A 175 9.11 37.87 -11.23
CA ARG A 175 7.76 37.87 -11.83
C ARG A 175 7.53 36.65 -12.72
N ILE A 176 8.51 36.27 -13.54
CA ILE A 176 8.44 35.06 -14.37
C ILE A 176 8.36 33.81 -13.49
N ARG A 177 8.96 33.79 -12.29
CA ARG A 177 8.90 32.64 -11.40
C ARG A 177 7.51 32.43 -10.77
N LYS A 178 6.81 33.51 -10.38
CA LYS A 178 5.40 33.44 -9.95
C LYS A 178 4.48 33.06 -11.11
N TRP A 179 4.75 33.57 -12.31
CA TRP A 179 4.03 33.22 -13.54
C TRP A 179 4.25 31.77 -13.98
N VAL A 180 5.46 31.23 -13.88
CA VAL A 180 5.77 29.84 -14.24
C VAL A 180 5.16 28.86 -13.23
N VAL A 181 5.10 29.20 -11.94
CA VAL A 181 4.35 28.38 -10.96
C VAL A 181 2.84 28.46 -11.24
N ARG A 182 2.30 29.64 -11.57
CA ARG A 182 0.90 29.80 -12.00
C ARG A 182 0.57 29.07 -13.30
N ILE A 183 1.45 29.08 -14.30
CA ILE A 183 1.30 28.34 -15.56
C ILE A 183 1.46 26.83 -15.32
N LYS A 184 2.37 26.40 -14.44
CA LYS A 184 2.49 24.99 -14.04
C LYS A 184 1.25 24.49 -13.29
N ARG A 185 0.64 25.32 -12.44
CA ARG A 185 -0.66 25.07 -11.82
C ARG A 185 -1.79 25.05 -12.87
N TRP A 186 -1.80 26.01 -13.79
CA TRP A 186 -2.75 26.08 -14.91
C TRP A 186 -2.64 24.91 -15.90
N LEU A 187 -1.44 24.33 -16.08
CA LEU A 187 -1.21 23.12 -16.87
C LEU A 187 -1.36 21.83 -16.03
N ASN A 188 -1.61 21.92 -14.73
CA ASN A 188 -1.82 20.75 -13.89
C ASN A 188 -3.22 20.20 -14.18
N LYS A 189 -3.28 19.21 -15.07
CA LYS A 189 -4.50 18.52 -15.51
C LYS A 189 -5.44 18.10 -14.36
N HIS A 190 -4.90 17.87 -13.16
CA HIS A 190 -5.67 17.48 -11.98
C HIS A 190 -6.37 18.66 -11.29
N GLU A 191 -5.77 19.86 -11.27
CA GLU A 191 -6.45 21.10 -10.81
C GLU A 191 -7.57 21.50 -11.77
N TRP A 192 -7.35 21.36 -13.08
CA TRP A 192 -8.40 21.53 -14.09
C TRP A 192 -9.53 20.53 -13.91
N SER A 193 -9.22 19.27 -13.62
CA SER A 193 -10.23 18.25 -13.33
C SER A 193 -11.04 18.63 -12.09
N ALA A 194 -10.40 19.10 -11.01
CA ALA A 194 -11.10 19.58 -9.80
C ALA A 194 -12.03 20.76 -10.10
N HIS A 195 -11.56 21.72 -10.90
CA HIS A 195 -12.33 22.90 -11.29
C HIS A 195 -13.52 22.56 -12.21
N ILE A 196 -13.30 21.68 -13.20
CA ILE A 196 -14.35 21.15 -14.08
C ILE A 196 -15.41 20.40 -13.26
N LEU A 197 -14.99 19.58 -12.31
CA LEU A 197 -15.88 18.83 -11.42
C LEU A 197 -16.55 19.72 -10.36
N LYS A 198 -16.23 21.03 -10.29
CA LYS A 198 -16.73 21.99 -9.29
C LYS A 198 -16.53 21.50 -7.85
N LEU A 199 -15.44 20.79 -7.59
CA LEU A 199 -15.17 20.26 -6.26
C LEU A 199 -14.74 21.38 -5.32
N SER A 200 -15.16 21.29 -4.05
CA SER A 200 -14.77 22.27 -3.04
C SER A 200 -13.25 22.20 -2.84
N VAL A 201 -12.57 23.32 -2.98
CA VAL A 201 -11.16 23.48 -2.60
C VAL A 201 -11.11 23.68 -1.09
N SER A 202 -10.18 23.00 -0.42
CA SER A 202 -9.95 23.19 1.01
C SER A 202 -9.49 24.63 1.25
N GLN A 203 -10.12 25.33 2.20
CA GLN A 203 -9.73 26.71 2.57
C GLN A 203 -8.55 26.74 3.55
N GLY A 204 -7.85 25.62 3.75
CA GLY A 204 -6.66 25.55 4.59
C GLY A 204 -5.56 26.49 4.08
N ASP A 205 -4.75 27.00 5.01
CA ASP A 205 -3.58 27.81 4.68
C ASP A 205 -2.62 27.01 3.78
N GLU A 206 -2.18 27.58 2.65
CA GLU A 206 -1.24 26.93 1.69
C GLU A 206 0.08 26.49 2.37
N SER A 207 0.32 26.95 3.60
CA SER A 207 1.47 26.60 4.44
C SER A 207 1.33 25.27 5.20
N GLN A 208 0.10 24.73 5.37
CA GLN A 208 -0.15 23.50 6.12
C GLN A 208 0.12 22.25 5.27
N ARG A 209 0.69 21.23 5.91
CA ARG A 209 1.01 19.96 5.23
C ARG A 209 -0.17 19.01 5.29
N GLY A 210 -0.55 18.47 4.13
CA GLY A 210 -1.46 17.34 4.06
C GLY A 210 -0.74 16.01 4.27
N LEU A 211 -1.49 14.99 4.69
CA LEU A 211 -1.03 13.61 4.85
C LEU A 211 -1.70 12.70 3.81
N VAL A 212 -0.91 11.90 3.11
CA VAL A 212 -1.41 10.81 2.24
C VAL A 212 -0.98 9.48 2.84
N LEU A 213 -1.96 8.67 3.22
CA LEU A 213 -1.79 7.32 3.76
C LEU A 213 -2.12 6.31 2.65
N ILE A 214 -1.18 5.43 2.35
CA ILE A 214 -1.36 4.34 1.38
C ILE A 214 -1.29 3.04 2.17
N GLN A 215 -2.42 2.32 2.26
CA GLN A 215 -2.48 1.02 2.90
C GLN A 215 -2.34 -0.09 1.83
N VAL A 216 -1.45 -1.05 2.07
CA VAL A 216 -1.33 -2.24 1.22
C VAL A 216 -1.63 -3.46 2.09
N ASP A 217 -2.78 -4.09 1.84
CA ASP A 217 -3.21 -5.27 2.59
C ASP A 217 -2.31 -6.48 2.30
N GLY A 218 -2.07 -7.31 3.32
CA GLY A 218 -1.28 -8.54 3.22
C GLY A 218 0.21 -8.36 2.88
N PHE A 219 0.77 -7.16 2.99
CA PHE A 219 2.14 -6.88 2.57
C PHE A 219 3.15 -6.97 3.73
N SER A 220 3.74 -8.16 3.89
CA SER A 220 4.74 -8.46 4.93
C SER A 220 6.05 -7.67 4.79
N ARG A 221 6.69 -7.34 5.91
CA ARG A 221 7.93 -6.56 5.94
C ARG A 221 9.11 -7.30 5.30
N PHE A 222 9.23 -8.61 5.52
CA PHE A 222 10.31 -9.40 4.92
C PHE A 222 10.21 -9.41 3.40
N GLN A 223 9.02 -9.62 2.83
CA GLN A 223 8.83 -9.55 1.37
C GLN A 223 9.15 -8.17 0.81
N PHE A 224 8.82 -7.10 1.53
CA PHE A 224 9.21 -5.75 1.13
C PHE A 224 10.74 -5.61 1.06
N GLN A 225 11.45 -6.04 2.12
CA GLN A 225 12.91 -6.00 2.14
C GLN A 225 13.56 -6.90 1.10
N GLU A 226 13.04 -8.11 0.89
CA GLU A 226 13.51 -9.02 -0.14
C GLU A 226 13.32 -8.42 -1.54
N ALA A 227 12.17 -7.81 -1.81
CA ALA A 227 11.90 -7.14 -3.08
C ALA A 227 12.83 -5.94 -3.31
N ILE A 228 13.16 -5.17 -2.27
CA ILE A 228 14.13 -4.07 -2.34
C ILE A 228 15.56 -4.59 -2.60
N ASN A 229 15.97 -5.65 -1.89
CA ASN A 229 17.28 -6.27 -2.05
C ASN A 229 17.45 -6.85 -3.46
N ASN A 230 16.42 -7.52 -3.98
CA ASN A 230 16.36 -8.10 -5.32
C ASN A 230 16.06 -7.08 -6.44
N ASN A 231 16.09 -5.77 -6.15
CA ASN A 231 15.81 -4.69 -7.11
C ASN A 231 14.45 -4.78 -7.83
N ARG A 232 13.45 -5.46 -7.24
CA ARG A 232 12.09 -5.53 -7.78
C ARG A 232 11.29 -4.24 -7.56
N MET A 233 11.76 -3.37 -6.65
CA MET A 233 11.14 -2.07 -6.33
C MET A 233 12.16 -0.92 -6.40
N PRO A 234 12.73 -0.63 -7.59
CA PRO A 234 13.87 0.29 -7.72
C PRO A 234 13.54 1.73 -7.31
N PHE A 235 12.31 2.19 -7.53
CA PHE A 235 11.87 3.52 -7.10
C PHE A 235 11.88 3.65 -5.57
N LEU A 236 11.28 2.70 -4.86
CA LEU A 236 11.25 2.71 -3.39
C LEU A 236 12.66 2.51 -2.80
N LYS A 237 13.50 1.69 -3.44
CA LYS A 237 14.92 1.56 -3.08
C LYS A 237 15.65 2.90 -3.20
N GLY A 238 15.41 3.66 -4.26
CA GLY A 238 15.93 5.02 -4.42
C GLY A 238 15.47 5.95 -3.29
N LEU A 239 14.19 5.91 -2.92
CA LEU A 239 13.68 6.72 -1.80
C LEU A 239 14.32 6.36 -0.46
N LEU A 240 14.53 5.08 -0.17
CA LEU A 240 15.18 4.63 1.06
C LEU A 240 16.67 5.00 1.13
N ASN A 241 17.37 4.97 -0.02
CA ASN A 241 18.81 5.22 -0.07
C ASN A 241 19.15 6.72 -0.17
N GLU A 242 18.42 7.46 -1.00
CA GLU A 242 18.76 8.85 -1.37
C GLU A 242 17.97 9.89 -0.58
N GLN A 243 16.84 9.50 -0.02
CA GLN A 243 15.95 10.39 0.72
C GLN A 243 15.83 9.90 2.18
N ARG A 244 15.42 10.78 3.10
CA ARG A 244 15.37 10.49 4.55
C ARG A 244 14.19 9.58 4.94
N TYR A 245 13.88 8.57 4.13
CA TYR A 245 12.85 7.58 4.42
C TYR A 245 13.42 6.47 5.29
N ALA A 246 12.58 5.94 6.17
CA ALA A 246 12.94 4.84 7.05
C ALA A 246 11.79 3.84 7.11
N ASN A 247 12.17 2.58 7.33
CA ASN A 247 11.25 1.46 7.45
C ASN A 247 10.90 1.25 8.94
N TYR A 248 9.62 1.07 9.25
CA TYR A 248 9.09 0.87 10.60
C TYR A 248 8.13 -0.30 10.63
N SER A 249 8.08 -1.02 11.75
CA SER A 249 7.04 -2.01 12.00
C SER A 249 5.73 -1.30 12.38
N PHE A 250 4.61 -1.78 11.84
CA PHE A 250 3.28 -1.25 12.10
C PHE A 250 2.43 -2.30 12.82
N TYR A 251 1.70 -1.88 13.85
CA TYR A 251 0.73 -2.71 14.55
C TYR A 251 -0.60 -2.66 13.79
N THR A 252 -1.10 -3.82 13.39
CA THR A 252 -2.28 -3.98 12.53
C THR A 252 -3.58 -4.20 13.29
N GLY A 253 -3.60 -4.06 14.62
CA GLY A 253 -4.78 -4.40 15.42
C GLY A 253 -4.96 -5.91 15.62
N LEU A 254 -6.01 -6.27 16.37
CA LEU A 254 -6.43 -7.65 16.61
C LEU A 254 -7.91 -7.81 16.22
N PRO A 255 -8.28 -8.84 15.44
CA PRO A 255 -7.41 -9.68 14.61
C PRO A 255 -6.69 -8.88 13.52
N SER A 256 -5.69 -9.47 12.88
CA SER A 256 -5.00 -8.82 11.76
C SER A 256 -5.79 -8.89 10.48
N SER A 257 -6.79 -8.03 10.41
CA SER A 257 -7.66 -7.90 9.26
C SER A 257 -7.87 -6.42 8.99
N THR A 258 -7.98 -6.04 7.72
CA THR A 258 -8.29 -4.67 7.30
C THR A 258 -9.38 -3.97 8.12
N PRO A 259 -10.57 -4.56 8.41
CA PRO A 259 -11.58 -3.91 9.26
C PRO A 259 -11.09 -3.65 10.69
N SER A 260 -10.26 -4.51 11.26
CA SER A 260 -9.70 -4.31 12.61
C SER A 260 -8.65 -3.20 12.61
N VAL A 261 -7.75 -3.19 11.62
CA VAL A 261 -6.77 -2.12 11.39
C VAL A 261 -7.50 -0.78 11.29
N GLN A 262 -8.51 -0.69 10.43
CA GLN A 262 -9.22 0.55 10.15
C GLN A 262 -10.11 0.99 11.32
N GLY A 263 -10.72 0.06 12.05
CA GLY A 263 -11.47 0.36 13.26
C GLY A 263 -10.61 1.06 14.32
N GLU A 264 -9.39 0.54 14.55
CA GLU A 264 -8.47 1.12 15.52
C GLU A 264 -7.80 2.39 14.97
N LEU A 265 -7.35 2.39 13.73
CA LEU A 265 -6.66 3.52 13.11
C LEU A 265 -7.57 4.73 12.91
N PHE A 266 -8.79 4.52 12.40
CA PHE A 266 -9.69 5.63 12.05
C PHE A 266 -10.56 6.10 13.20
N TYR A 267 -10.97 5.18 14.09
CA TYR A 267 -11.94 5.47 15.15
C TYR A 267 -11.35 5.28 16.56
N GLY A 268 -10.11 4.83 16.70
CA GLY A 268 -9.49 4.57 18.00
C GLY A 268 -10.12 3.38 18.76
N VAL A 269 -10.86 2.51 18.07
CA VAL A 269 -11.57 1.39 18.69
C VAL A 269 -10.81 0.10 18.44
N LYS A 270 -10.14 -0.39 19.49
CA LYS A 270 -9.47 -1.70 19.48
C LYS A 270 -10.48 -2.81 19.29
N GLN A 271 -10.08 -3.86 18.56
CA GLN A 271 -10.90 -5.06 18.34
C GLN A 271 -12.33 -4.70 17.88
N SER A 272 -12.41 -3.81 16.88
CA SER A 272 -13.68 -3.35 16.31
C SER A 272 -14.56 -4.52 15.82
N VAL A 273 -13.91 -5.57 15.32
CA VAL A 273 -14.54 -6.82 14.88
C VAL A 273 -13.72 -8.01 15.39
N PRO A 274 -14.34 -9.17 15.69
CA PRO A 274 -13.62 -10.36 16.13
C PRO A 274 -12.99 -11.15 14.97
N ALA A 275 -13.48 -10.99 13.75
CA ALA A 275 -12.99 -11.65 12.54
C ALA A 275 -13.47 -10.90 11.28
N PHE A 276 -12.95 -11.29 10.11
CA PHE A 276 -13.42 -10.75 8.83
C PHE A 276 -14.87 -11.17 8.50
N SER A 277 -15.28 -12.35 8.96
CA SER A 277 -16.67 -12.84 8.90
C SER A 277 -17.01 -13.52 10.23
N TYR A 278 -18.13 -13.16 10.84
CA TYR A 278 -18.55 -13.69 12.14
C TYR A 278 -20.06 -13.57 12.34
N PHE A 279 -20.63 -14.45 13.16
CA PHE A 279 -22.03 -14.33 13.57
C PHE A 279 -22.17 -13.29 14.67
N ASP A 280 -22.99 -12.27 14.43
CA ASP A 280 -23.27 -11.23 15.40
C ASP A 280 -24.60 -11.51 16.11
N GLN A 281 -24.55 -11.66 17.43
CA GLN A 281 -25.72 -11.99 18.24
C GLN A 281 -26.71 -10.83 18.37
N LYS A 282 -26.30 -9.57 18.17
CA LYS A 282 -27.20 -8.42 18.29
C LYS A 282 -28.10 -8.30 17.07
N VAL A 283 -27.53 -8.52 15.89
CA VAL A 283 -28.27 -8.47 14.62
C VAL A 283 -28.72 -9.84 14.10
N GLN A 284 -28.37 -10.93 14.81
CA GLN A 284 -28.74 -12.32 14.49
C GLN A 284 -28.40 -12.72 13.06
N LYS A 285 -27.28 -12.22 12.53
CA LYS A 285 -26.79 -12.54 11.17
C LYS A 285 -25.28 -12.64 11.14
N THR A 286 -24.77 -13.35 10.13
CA THR A 286 -23.34 -13.35 9.82
C THR A 286 -22.97 -12.04 9.16
N LEU A 287 -22.13 -11.25 9.82
CA LEU A 287 -21.54 -10.03 9.27
C LEU A 287 -20.27 -10.39 8.54
N THR A 288 -20.09 -9.85 7.33
CA THR A 288 -18.87 -10.06 6.53
C THR A 288 -18.36 -8.75 5.96
N MET A 289 -17.06 -8.48 6.09
CA MET A 289 -16.53 -7.12 5.90
C MET A 289 -16.31 -6.70 4.43
N TYR A 290 -16.66 -7.54 3.46
CA TYR A 290 -16.83 -7.12 2.06
C TYR A 290 -18.28 -6.74 1.73
N ASP A 291 -19.24 -7.06 2.61
CA ASP A 291 -20.65 -6.74 2.43
C ASP A 291 -20.93 -5.33 2.94
N GLY A 292 -21.65 -4.54 2.13
CA GLY A 292 -21.86 -3.13 2.41
C GLY A 292 -22.72 -2.89 3.63
N ASP A 293 -23.81 -3.62 3.78
CA ASP A 293 -24.72 -3.49 4.93
C ASP A 293 -24.01 -3.90 6.23
N SER A 294 -23.19 -4.95 6.17
CA SER A 294 -22.34 -5.36 7.29
C SER A 294 -21.31 -4.30 7.66
N ALA A 295 -20.68 -3.66 6.68
CA ALA A 295 -19.70 -2.61 6.93
C ALA A 295 -20.35 -1.32 7.48
N ILE A 296 -21.55 -0.95 7.02
CA ILE A 296 -22.35 0.16 7.55
C ILE A 296 -22.71 -0.09 9.01
N GLU A 297 -23.25 -1.27 9.33
CA GLU A 297 -23.63 -1.66 10.69
C GLU A 297 -22.44 -1.52 11.67
N ILE A 298 -21.25 -1.95 11.26
CA ILE A 298 -20.06 -1.81 12.10
C ILE A 298 -19.57 -0.35 12.16
N GLN A 299 -19.62 0.39 11.06
CA GLN A 299 -19.26 1.80 11.06
C GLN A 299 -20.14 2.62 12.03
N ASP A 300 -21.46 2.42 12.03
CA ASP A 300 -22.38 3.12 12.93
C ASP A 300 -22.06 2.83 14.41
N ARG A 301 -21.68 1.58 14.72
CA ARG A 301 -21.20 1.18 16.06
C ARG A 301 -19.87 1.81 16.44
N LEU A 302 -19.01 2.11 15.46
CA LEU A 302 -17.73 2.78 15.68
C LEU A 302 -17.92 4.28 15.91
N GLU A 303 -18.75 4.91 15.09
CA GLU A 303 -19.07 6.34 15.18
C GLU A 303 -19.80 6.69 16.49
N SER A 304 -20.69 5.81 16.96
CA SER A 304 -21.42 6.00 18.23
C SER A 304 -20.55 5.96 19.50
N LYS A 305 -19.29 5.49 19.41
CA LYS A 305 -18.37 5.50 20.56
C LYS A 305 -17.76 6.88 20.86
N GLY A 306 -18.06 7.90 20.06
CA GLY A 306 -17.79 9.32 20.38
C GLY A 306 -16.32 9.76 20.28
N ASN A 307 -15.47 8.97 19.62
CA ASN A 307 -14.07 9.34 19.36
C ASN A 307 -13.96 10.28 18.15
N GLN A 308 -12.92 11.12 18.12
CA GLN A 308 -12.59 11.92 16.95
C GLN A 308 -12.13 11.01 15.81
N PHE A 309 -12.62 11.26 14.59
CA PHE A 309 -12.33 10.41 13.43
C PHE A 309 -11.07 10.89 12.70
N LEU A 310 -10.17 9.97 12.35
CA LEU A 310 -8.89 10.32 11.74
C LEU A 310 -9.06 11.04 10.39
N LEU A 311 -10.04 10.64 9.58
CA LEU A 311 -10.22 11.17 8.22
C LEU A 311 -11.23 12.31 8.16
N GLU A 312 -11.63 12.89 9.29
CA GLU A 312 -12.56 14.00 9.34
C GLU A 312 -12.07 15.18 8.47
N GLY A 313 -12.93 15.66 7.57
CA GLY A 313 -12.59 16.71 6.60
C GLY A 313 -11.65 16.27 5.44
N GLY A 314 -11.24 15.01 5.40
CA GLY A 314 -10.42 14.40 4.36
C GLY A 314 -11.20 13.51 3.39
N SER A 315 -10.47 12.62 2.71
CA SER A 315 -11.04 11.61 1.80
C SER A 315 -10.56 10.18 2.08
N SER A 316 -11.42 9.21 1.74
CA SER A 316 -11.24 7.79 1.98
C SER A 316 -11.56 7.01 0.70
N TYR A 317 -10.60 6.22 0.20
CA TYR A 317 -10.73 5.44 -1.03
C TYR A 317 -10.58 3.95 -0.74
N SER A 318 -11.48 3.12 -1.28
CA SER A 318 -11.36 1.65 -1.28
C SER A 318 -11.20 0.98 0.09
N ASN A 319 -11.66 1.64 1.15
CA ASN A 319 -11.58 1.15 2.52
C ASN A 319 -12.81 0.32 2.93
N VAL A 320 -12.74 -0.42 4.03
CA VAL A 320 -13.95 -1.01 4.62
C VAL A 320 -14.80 0.09 5.24
N PHE A 321 -14.17 0.99 6.00
CA PHE A 321 -14.84 2.10 6.69
C PHE A 321 -14.48 3.47 6.11
N SER A 322 -15.40 4.43 6.22
CA SER A 322 -15.20 5.81 5.75
C SER A 322 -14.14 6.57 6.54
N GLY A 323 -13.96 6.23 7.83
CA GLY A 323 -13.09 6.94 8.77
C GLY A 323 -13.57 8.35 9.12
N GLY A 324 -14.88 8.63 8.96
CA GLY A 324 -15.45 9.97 9.11
C GLY A 324 -15.13 10.92 7.95
N ALA A 325 -14.60 10.39 6.84
CA ALA A 325 -14.24 11.20 5.69
C ALA A 325 -15.46 11.90 5.07
N LYS A 326 -15.30 13.19 4.78
CA LYS A 326 -16.33 13.97 4.07
C LYS A 326 -16.55 13.45 2.65
N GLU A 327 -15.49 12.92 2.04
CA GLU A 327 -15.48 12.35 0.69
C GLU A 327 -15.07 10.87 0.76
N SER A 328 -16.02 9.96 0.94
CA SER A 328 -15.79 8.52 0.86
C SER A 328 -16.09 7.99 -0.54
N HIS A 329 -15.18 7.19 -1.09
CA HIS A 329 -15.26 6.65 -2.44
C HIS A 329 -14.92 5.16 -2.45
N PHE A 330 -15.79 4.34 -3.03
CA PHE A 330 -15.59 2.89 -3.16
C PHE A 330 -15.33 2.17 -1.83
N CYS A 331 -15.80 2.71 -0.70
CA CYS A 331 -15.70 2.02 0.58
C CYS A 331 -16.77 0.93 0.70
N ALA A 332 -16.52 -0.18 1.38
CA ALA A 332 -17.53 -1.21 1.59
C ALA A 332 -18.77 -0.63 2.30
N SER A 333 -18.55 0.14 3.36
CA SER A 333 -19.56 0.91 4.12
C SER A 333 -20.24 2.03 3.33
N SER A 334 -19.71 2.42 2.17
CA SER A 334 -20.34 3.42 1.32
C SER A 334 -20.18 3.00 -0.15
N LEU A 335 -21.06 2.09 -0.58
CA LEU A 335 -21.26 1.74 -1.99
C LEU A 335 -21.86 2.94 -2.72
N GLY A 336 -20.99 3.90 -3.02
CA GLY A 336 -21.38 5.15 -3.63
C GLY A 336 -20.23 5.74 -4.41
N TRP A 337 -20.45 5.90 -5.72
CA TRP A 337 -19.92 7.07 -6.41
C TRP A 337 -20.48 8.29 -5.67
N SER A 338 -19.70 8.86 -4.74
CA SER A 338 -20.13 10.08 -4.05
C SER A 338 -20.38 11.21 -5.06
N ARG A 339 -20.91 12.35 -4.57
CA ARG A 339 -21.34 13.54 -5.32
C ARG A 339 -20.46 13.95 -6.52
N MET A 340 -19.17 13.59 -6.53
CA MET A 340 -18.21 13.83 -7.60
C MET A 340 -18.72 13.51 -9.01
N TRP A 341 -19.52 12.46 -9.24
CA TRP A 341 -20.01 12.08 -10.59
C TRP A 341 -21.51 12.34 -10.82
N ARG A 342 -22.30 12.41 -9.75
CA ARG A 342 -23.76 12.55 -9.82
C ARG A 342 -24.24 13.90 -10.38
N THR A 343 -23.36 14.90 -10.38
CA THR A 343 -23.62 16.27 -10.86
C THR A 343 -22.78 16.67 -12.09
N VAL A 344 -22.08 15.73 -12.72
CA VAL A 344 -21.20 16.01 -13.86
C VAL A 344 -22.00 15.89 -15.15
N SER A 345 -22.16 17.00 -15.87
CA SER A 345 -22.80 16.97 -17.18
C SER A 345 -21.95 16.18 -18.18
N LEU A 346 -22.61 15.52 -19.15
CA LEU A 346 -21.97 14.69 -20.18
C LEU A 346 -20.77 15.40 -20.86
N GLY A 347 -20.90 16.70 -21.15
CA GLY A 347 -19.83 17.49 -21.76
C GLY A 347 -18.56 17.59 -20.90
N ARG A 348 -18.68 17.61 -19.57
CA ARG A 348 -17.52 17.66 -18.67
C ARG A 348 -16.82 16.30 -18.56
N ILE A 349 -17.56 15.21 -18.65
CA ILE A 349 -17.01 13.85 -18.76
C ILE A 349 -16.15 13.75 -20.02
N ILE A 350 -16.66 14.25 -21.16
CA ILE A 350 -15.92 14.27 -22.43
C ILE A 350 -14.61 15.06 -22.30
N VAL A 351 -14.63 16.23 -21.65
CA VAL A 351 -13.40 17.02 -21.43
C VAL A 351 -12.38 16.27 -20.55
N ILE A 352 -12.83 15.56 -19.51
CA ILE A 352 -11.95 14.72 -18.68
C ILE A 352 -11.36 13.56 -19.52
N ILE A 353 -12.19 12.90 -20.32
CA ILE A 353 -11.76 11.84 -21.25
C ILE A 353 -10.70 12.36 -22.22
N CYS A 354 -10.92 13.52 -22.85
CA CYS A 354 -9.97 14.12 -23.78
C CYS A 354 -8.66 14.54 -23.09
N THR A 355 -8.73 15.15 -21.90
CA THR A 355 -7.53 15.60 -21.16
C THR A 355 -6.70 14.43 -20.59
N HIS A 356 -7.32 13.28 -20.37
CA HIS A 356 -6.65 12.05 -19.90
C HIS A 356 -6.59 10.95 -20.97
N PHE A 357 -6.73 11.29 -22.26
CA PHE A 357 -6.80 10.33 -23.37
C PHE A 357 -5.64 9.33 -23.40
N LEU A 358 -4.40 9.79 -23.20
CA LEU A 358 -3.24 8.89 -23.14
C LEU A 358 -3.30 7.90 -21.96
N SER A 359 -3.88 8.31 -20.84
CA SER A 359 -4.12 7.41 -19.71
C SER A 359 -5.21 6.38 -20.05
N LEU A 360 -6.24 6.77 -20.80
CA LEU A 360 -7.25 5.84 -21.31
C LEU A 360 -6.65 4.81 -22.28
N VAL A 361 -5.81 5.23 -23.22
CA VAL A 361 -5.11 4.30 -24.12
C VAL A 361 -4.27 3.29 -23.33
N ARG A 362 -3.53 3.76 -22.32
CA ARG A 362 -2.76 2.90 -21.42
C ARG A 362 -3.65 1.91 -20.67
N ILE A 363 -4.77 2.37 -20.11
CA ILE A 363 -5.73 1.53 -19.39
C ILE A 363 -6.31 0.47 -20.32
N SER A 364 -6.74 0.85 -21.53
CA SER A 364 -7.26 -0.09 -22.53
C SER A 364 -6.22 -1.15 -22.90
N PHE A 365 -4.96 -0.77 -23.11
CA PHE A 365 -3.88 -1.72 -23.37
C PHE A 365 -3.66 -2.67 -22.19
N LEU A 366 -3.62 -2.16 -20.95
CA LEU A 366 -3.45 -2.99 -19.76
C LEU A 366 -4.63 -3.96 -19.57
N ILE A 367 -5.87 -3.52 -19.83
CA ILE A 367 -7.06 -4.38 -19.76
C ILE A 367 -6.93 -5.53 -20.76
N LEU A 368 -6.55 -5.23 -22.01
CA LEU A 368 -6.33 -6.26 -23.02
C LEU A 368 -5.23 -7.24 -22.61
N LEU A 369 -4.13 -6.74 -22.05
CA LEU A 369 -3.04 -7.58 -21.55
C LEU A 369 -3.50 -8.48 -20.39
N GLU A 370 -4.27 -7.95 -19.45
CA GLU A 370 -4.77 -8.71 -18.29
C GLU A 370 -5.81 -9.75 -18.70
N ILE A 371 -6.65 -9.45 -19.70
CA ILE A 371 -7.57 -10.43 -20.29
C ILE A 371 -6.78 -11.55 -20.97
N LEU A 372 -5.70 -11.23 -21.70
CA LEU A 372 -4.85 -12.23 -22.33
C LEU A 372 -4.15 -13.12 -21.28
N LEU A 373 -3.55 -12.52 -20.25
CA LEU A 373 -2.92 -13.25 -19.14
C LEU A 373 -3.95 -14.10 -18.39
N GLY A 374 -5.13 -13.54 -18.10
CA GLY A 374 -6.23 -14.26 -17.46
C GLY A 374 -6.75 -15.43 -18.30
N ALA A 375 -6.77 -15.31 -19.63
CA ALA A 375 -7.10 -16.41 -20.52
C ALA A 375 -6.04 -17.53 -20.51
N ILE A 376 -4.75 -17.17 -20.41
CA ILE A 376 -3.66 -18.14 -20.24
C ILE A 376 -3.79 -18.86 -18.90
N ASP A 377 -4.01 -18.12 -17.82
CA ASP A 377 -4.20 -18.66 -16.47
C ASP A 377 -5.45 -19.55 -16.43
N PHE A 378 -6.54 -19.15 -17.07
CA PHE A 378 -7.77 -19.94 -17.22
C PHE A 378 -7.50 -21.28 -17.91
N VAL A 379 -6.78 -21.29 -19.04
CA VAL A 379 -6.43 -22.53 -19.75
C VAL A 379 -5.54 -23.43 -18.88
N ARG A 380 -4.60 -22.86 -18.12
CA ARG A 380 -3.78 -23.63 -17.17
C ARG A 380 -4.61 -24.20 -16.02
N GLY A 381 -5.51 -23.41 -15.43
CA GLY A 381 -6.40 -23.84 -14.37
C GLY A 381 -7.33 -24.99 -14.80
N LEU A 382 -7.82 -24.95 -16.05
CA LEU A 382 -8.59 -26.06 -16.61
C LEU A 382 -7.77 -27.35 -16.75
N ILE A 383 -6.48 -27.25 -17.09
CA ILE A 383 -5.57 -28.40 -17.15
C ILE A 383 -5.29 -28.94 -15.74
N GLU A 384 -5.27 -28.07 -14.72
CA GLU A 384 -5.05 -28.41 -13.32
C GLU A 384 -6.32 -28.87 -12.57
N GLY A 385 -7.49 -28.84 -13.23
CA GLY A 385 -8.76 -29.34 -12.68
C GLY A 385 -9.57 -28.33 -11.87
N GLU A 386 -9.28 -27.03 -12.01
CA GLU A 386 -10.00 -25.95 -11.32
C GLU A 386 -11.41 -25.70 -11.90
N ASN A 387 -12.27 -25.04 -11.12
CA ASN A 387 -13.67 -24.82 -11.49
C ASN A 387 -13.84 -23.80 -12.63
N PHE A 388 -14.27 -24.27 -13.81
CA PHE A 388 -14.52 -23.47 -15.02
C PHE A 388 -15.29 -22.16 -14.76
N LEU A 389 -16.41 -22.22 -14.03
CA LEU A 389 -17.27 -21.06 -13.77
C LEU A 389 -16.61 -20.01 -12.86
N LYS A 390 -15.70 -20.43 -11.96
CA LYS A 390 -14.96 -19.51 -11.10
C LYS A 390 -13.84 -18.83 -11.89
N GLU A 391 -13.10 -19.61 -12.66
CA GLU A 391 -11.99 -19.15 -13.49
C GLU A 391 -12.45 -18.12 -14.55
N ILE A 392 -13.56 -18.39 -15.27
CA ILE A 392 -14.05 -17.47 -16.31
C ILE A 392 -14.56 -16.13 -15.73
N LYS A 393 -15.18 -16.17 -14.54
CA LYS A 393 -15.65 -14.95 -13.85
C LYS A 393 -14.49 -14.15 -13.26
N PHE A 394 -13.37 -14.80 -12.97
CA PHE A 394 -12.21 -14.17 -12.36
C PHE A 394 -11.49 -13.22 -13.32
N VAL A 395 -11.40 -13.56 -14.61
CA VAL A 395 -10.70 -12.76 -15.63
C VAL A 395 -11.25 -11.31 -15.77
N PRO A 396 -12.55 -11.08 -16.04
CA PRO A 396 -13.07 -9.72 -16.15
C PRO A 396 -13.05 -8.98 -14.80
N THR A 397 -13.30 -9.68 -13.70
CA THR A 397 -13.29 -9.10 -12.35
C THR A 397 -11.91 -8.55 -12.00
N ARG A 398 -10.85 -9.30 -12.30
CA ARG A 398 -9.46 -8.90 -12.10
C ARG A 398 -9.08 -7.67 -12.93
N ALA A 399 -9.48 -7.61 -14.20
CA ALA A 399 -9.22 -6.44 -15.04
C ALA A 399 -9.93 -5.17 -14.50
N ILE A 400 -11.19 -5.30 -14.07
CA ILE A 400 -11.95 -4.18 -13.50
C ILE A 400 -11.32 -3.70 -12.19
N ILE A 401 -11.02 -4.59 -11.25
CA ILE A 401 -10.50 -4.22 -9.93
C ILE A 401 -9.05 -3.74 -10.03
N CYS A 402 -8.16 -4.50 -10.67
CA CYS A 402 -6.72 -4.23 -10.65
C CYS A 402 -6.30 -3.08 -11.56
N ILE A 403 -7.10 -2.75 -12.59
CA ILE A 403 -6.75 -1.74 -13.58
C ILE A 403 -7.69 -0.55 -13.49
N LEU A 404 -8.99 -0.77 -13.73
CA LEU A 404 -9.94 0.34 -13.81
C LEU A 404 -10.09 1.02 -12.43
N LEU A 405 -10.42 0.25 -11.40
CA LEU A 405 -10.63 0.79 -10.06
C LEU A 405 -9.35 1.41 -9.50
N ARG A 406 -8.20 0.75 -9.64
CA ARG A 406 -6.88 1.29 -9.24
C ARG A 406 -6.56 2.64 -9.88
N ASP A 407 -6.76 2.76 -11.20
CA ASP A 407 -6.44 4.00 -11.91
C ASP A 407 -7.47 5.11 -11.59
N LEU A 408 -8.73 4.76 -11.34
CA LEU A 408 -9.75 5.70 -10.84
C LEU A 408 -9.43 6.23 -9.44
N ILE A 409 -9.07 5.34 -8.50
CA ILE A 409 -8.62 5.74 -7.14
C ILE A 409 -7.40 6.65 -7.25
N SER A 410 -6.42 6.27 -8.05
CA SER A 410 -5.20 7.06 -8.26
C SER A 410 -5.50 8.45 -8.85
N LEU A 411 -6.51 8.56 -9.72
CA LEU A 411 -6.96 9.84 -10.26
C LEU A 411 -7.68 10.68 -9.21
N GLY A 412 -8.59 10.07 -8.44
CA GLY A 412 -9.33 10.72 -7.35
C GLY A 412 -8.38 11.29 -6.29
N VAL A 413 -7.44 10.48 -5.82
CA VAL A 413 -6.40 10.92 -4.86
C VAL A 413 -5.59 12.10 -5.41
N LYS A 414 -5.19 12.09 -6.70
CA LYS A 414 -4.48 13.24 -7.30
C LYS A 414 -5.31 14.51 -7.36
N ILE A 415 -6.62 14.37 -7.59
CA ILE A 415 -7.57 15.49 -7.57
C ILE A 415 -7.70 16.04 -6.15
N ASP A 416 -7.83 15.17 -5.14
CA ASP A 416 -7.94 15.57 -3.74
C ASP A 416 -6.66 16.20 -3.17
N ILE A 417 -5.49 15.71 -3.60
CA ILE A 417 -4.20 16.37 -3.33
C ILE A 417 -4.20 17.78 -3.93
N ALA A 418 -4.68 17.93 -5.17
CA ALA A 418 -4.77 19.23 -5.84
C ALA A 418 -5.81 20.17 -5.18
N ARG A 419 -6.86 19.61 -4.57
CA ARG A 419 -7.85 20.35 -3.75
C ARG A 419 -7.30 20.78 -2.39
N GLY A 420 -6.15 20.24 -1.98
CA GLY A 420 -5.52 20.55 -0.70
C GLY A 420 -6.23 19.92 0.50
N LEU A 421 -6.80 18.72 0.35
CA LEU A 421 -7.39 18.03 1.50
C LEU A 421 -6.31 17.72 2.56
N PRO A 422 -6.63 17.87 3.86
CA PRO A 422 -5.65 17.73 4.94
C PRO A 422 -5.17 16.29 5.13
N ILE A 423 -6.04 15.31 4.85
CA ILE A 423 -5.73 13.89 4.98
C ILE A 423 -6.45 13.09 3.89
N ILE A 424 -5.75 12.13 3.30
CA ILE A 424 -6.25 11.23 2.26
C ILE A 424 -5.78 9.82 2.58
N HIS A 425 -6.69 8.85 2.61
CA HIS A 425 -6.37 7.43 2.75
C HIS A 425 -6.83 6.65 1.52
N LEU A 426 -6.01 5.69 1.06
CA LEU A 426 -6.32 4.78 -0.03
C LEU A 426 -5.75 3.37 0.18
#